data_AF-A0A3G1VUH8-F1
#
_entry.id   AF-A0A3G1VUH8-F1
#
_cell.length_a   1.000
_cell.length_b   1.000
_cell.length_c   1.000
_cell.angle_alpha   90.00
_cell.angle_beta   90.00
_cell.angle_gamma   90.00
#
_symmetry.space_group_name_H-M   'P 1'
#
loop_
_entity.id
_entity.type
_entity.pdbx_description
1 polymer ?
#
loop_
_entity_poly.entity_id
_entity_poly.type
_entity_poly.pdbx_seq_one_letter_code
_entity_poly.pdbx_strand_id
1 'polypeptide(L)'
;YTHNWPYDLDAGNVPTMPTVLWSFLSILVLFAGVMLVLYVYGQMKELPGDPFNGANGGTLTTAELERGYDFVRPTQRATYKFFAFALILFLVQVLAGILSAEDFVSGGPGMAMVNVLGISLPFTVVRAWHTILQIYWFFMCWVGYTIFFLPRLARVPRGQLFLINALFGLCVLVGAGALFGIYFGHMGYLSDTAAYWFGSQGWEFMELGRFWHILMLGSFVLWIGIIFRGVRPWITKTNMWSVPAWLLYGSGTMVLFLFFGLGATPTGNFAITDYWRWMTVHMWVEVTFEVFTTCVVAYLLTQMGLINRAMAERVIFLAVMLFLVTATVGISHNFYWIAKP
;
A
#
# COMPACT_ATOMS: atom_id res chain seq x y z
N TYR A 1 25.80 11.52 -16.85
CA TYR A 1 24.34 11.33 -16.76
C TYR A 1 23.92 10.65 -15.45
N THR A 2 24.52 9.52 -15.09
CA THR A 2 24.13 8.69 -13.93
C THR A 2 25.02 8.85 -12.69
N HIS A 3 25.71 9.98 -12.54
CA HIS A 3 26.63 10.24 -11.41
C HIS A 3 27.69 9.15 -11.20
N ASN A 4 28.37 8.74 -12.28
CA ASN A 4 29.39 7.68 -12.31
C ASN A 4 28.89 6.29 -11.88
N TRP A 5 27.62 5.98 -12.13
CA TRP A 5 27.06 4.64 -11.94
C TRP A 5 26.95 3.88 -13.27
N PRO A 6 27.24 2.56 -13.31
CA PRO A 6 27.66 1.69 -12.20
C PRO A 6 29.15 1.83 -11.87
N TYR A 7 29.57 1.35 -10.69
CA TYR A 7 30.99 1.28 -10.32
C TYR A 7 31.77 0.44 -11.32
N ASP A 8 32.77 1.03 -11.94
CA ASP A 8 33.62 0.42 -12.95
C ASP A 8 34.93 1.20 -13.06
N LEU A 9 36.04 0.60 -12.65
CA LEU A 9 37.35 1.25 -12.68
C LEU A 9 37.85 1.49 -14.10
N ASP A 10 37.54 0.59 -15.04
CA ASP A 10 38.01 0.65 -16.42
C ASP A 10 37.30 1.79 -17.18
N ALA A 11 36.04 2.05 -16.85
CA ALA A 11 35.28 3.19 -17.35
C ALA A 11 35.57 4.52 -16.59
N GLY A 12 36.40 4.48 -15.54
CA GLY A 12 36.67 5.63 -14.67
C GLY A 12 35.52 6.01 -13.73
N ASN A 13 34.55 5.11 -13.56
CA ASN A 13 33.38 5.31 -12.70
C ASN A 13 33.73 5.04 -11.23
N VAL A 14 34.09 6.12 -10.54
CA VAL A 14 34.28 6.15 -9.08
C VAL A 14 33.27 7.09 -8.42
N PRO A 15 32.95 6.91 -7.12
CA PRO A 15 32.04 7.78 -6.39
C PRO A 15 32.41 9.25 -6.53
N THR A 16 31.44 10.08 -6.91
CA THR A 16 31.66 11.51 -7.10
C THR A 16 31.80 12.23 -5.75
N MET A 17 32.45 13.39 -5.73
CA MET A 17 32.58 14.20 -4.50
C MET A 17 31.20 14.58 -3.90
N PRO A 18 30.18 14.99 -4.70
CA PRO A 18 28.82 15.18 -4.18
C PRO A 18 28.24 13.94 -3.50
N THR A 19 28.44 12.73 -4.04
CA THR A 19 27.95 11.48 -3.44
C THR A 19 28.53 11.29 -2.04
N VAL A 20 29.83 11.49 -1.85
CA VAL A 20 30.50 11.35 -0.55
C VAL A 20 30.04 12.43 0.43
N LEU A 21 30.00 13.69 -0.02
CA LEU A 21 29.62 14.83 0.81
C LEU A 21 28.17 14.74 1.30
N TRP A 22 27.22 14.42 0.41
CA TRP A 22 25.81 14.26 0.80
C TRP A 22 25.59 13.03 1.68
N SER A 23 26.37 11.96 1.51
CA SER A 23 26.33 10.81 2.44
C SER A 23 26.67 11.25 3.86
N PHE A 24 27.74 12.02 4.05
CA PHE A 24 28.12 12.53 5.37
C PHE A 24 27.10 13.56 5.92
N LEU A 25 26.69 14.52 5.10
CA LEU A 25 25.72 15.54 5.53
C LEU A 25 24.35 14.94 5.89
N SER A 26 23.89 13.90 5.17
CA SER A 26 22.60 13.26 5.44
C SER A 26 22.54 12.66 6.84
N ILE A 27 23.64 12.11 7.34
CA ILE A 27 23.76 11.56 8.70
C ILE A 27 23.65 12.68 9.74
N LEU A 28 24.30 13.82 9.51
CA LEU A 28 24.19 14.97 10.42
C LEU A 28 22.78 15.56 10.45
N VAL A 29 22.13 15.66 9.29
CA VAL A 29 20.73 16.10 9.18
C VAL A 29 19.80 15.11 9.87
N LEU A 30 20.04 13.80 9.75
CA LEU A 30 19.29 12.78 10.48
C LEU A 30 19.40 12.98 11.98
N PHE A 31 20.62 13.14 12.53
CA PHE A 31 20.79 13.39 13.97
C PHE A 31 20.09 14.68 14.41
N ALA A 32 20.23 15.76 13.66
CA ALA A 32 19.55 17.02 13.94
C ALA A 32 18.02 16.85 13.94
N GLY A 33 17.48 16.13 12.95
CA GLY A 33 16.06 15.83 12.84
C GLY A 33 15.55 14.99 14.01
N VAL A 34 16.28 13.93 14.39
CA VAL A 34 15.93 13.10 15.56
C VAL A 34 15.94 13.93 16.84
N MET A 35 16.98 14.75 17.07
CA MET A 35 17.04 15.64 18.23
C MET A 35 15.87 16.62 18.28
N LEU A 36 15.50 17.22 17.14
CA LEU A 36 14.36 18.13 17.04
C LEU A 36 13.04 17.42 17.35
N VAL A 37 12.81 16.24 16.77
CA VAL A 37 11.59 15.46 17.02
C VAL A 37 11.49 15.06 18.49
N LEU A 38 12.60 14.60 19.10
CA LEU A 38 12.63 14.25 20.53
C LEU A 38 12.39 15.47 21.43
N TYR A 39 12.93 16.63 21.08
CA TYR A 39 12.67 17.88 21.80
C TYR A 39 11.18 18.27 21.72
N VAL A 40 10.60 18.29 20.51
CA VAL A 40 9.17 18.61 20.31
C VAL A 40 8.29 17.60 21.04
N TYR A 41 8.61 16.31 20.99
CA TYR A 41 7.93 15.27 21.75
C TYR A 41 8.00 15.51 23.27
N GLY A 42 9.17 15.84 23.79
CA GLY A 42 9.36 16.21 25.20
C GLY A 42 8.47 17.36 25.64
N GLN A 43 8.41 18.43 24.83
CA GLN A 43 7.54 19.59 25.09
C GLN A 43 6.04 19.23 25.02
N MET A 44 5.65 18.34 24.09
CA MET A 44 4.26 17.88 24.00
C MET A 44 3.82 17.05 25.23
N LYS A 45 4.73 16.38 25.91
CA LYS A 45 4.43 15.63 27.13
C LYS A 45 4.03 16.53 28.31
N GLU A 46 4.49 17.79 28.30
CA GLU A 46 4.15 18.78 29.33
C GLU A 46 2.78 19.43 29.09
N LEU A 47 2.16 19.23 27.91
CA LEU A 47 0.83 19.74 27.62
C LEU A 47 -0.24 19.08 28.50
N PRO A 48 -1.26 19.84 28.96
CA PRO A 48 -2.32 19.28 29.79
C PRO A 48 -3.14 18.21 29.05
N GLY A 49 -3.43 17.11 29.76
CA GLY A 49 -4.22 15.97 29.30
C GLY A 49 -3.41 14.67 29.30
N ASP A 50 -3.54 13.87 30.37
CA ASP A 50 -2.93 12.53 30.42
C ASP A 50 -3.48 11.64 29.28
N PRO A 51 -2.63 11.04 28.43
CA PRO A 51 -3.01 10.13 27.36
C PRO A 51 -3.98 9.02 27.79
N PHE A 52 -3.88 8.59 29.05
CA PHE A 52 -4.64 7.50 29.64
C PHE A 52 -5.78 7.99 30.55
N ASN A 53 -6.03 9.30 30.62
CA ASN A 53 -7.12 9.83 31.44
C ASN A 53 -8.48 9.32 30.92
N GLY A 54 -9.24 8.64 31.77
CA GLY A 54 -10.49 7.97 31.40
C GLY A 54 -10.33 6.65 30.65
N ALA A 55 -9.12 6.08 30.61
CA ALA A 55 -8.88 4.76 30.03
C ALA A 55 -9.45 3.67 30.97
N ASN A 56 -10.63 3.15 30.63
CA ASN A 56 -11.28 2.11 31.44
C ASN A 56 -10.94 0.69 30.98
N GLY A 57 -10.11 0.54 29.93
CA GLY A 57 -9.63 -0.76 29.43
C GLY A 57 -10.78 -1.68 28.98
N GLY A 58 -11.16 -1.63 27.72
CA GLY A 58 -12.11 -2.56 27.12
C GLY A 58 -11.42 -3.49 26.12
N THR A 59 -11.79 -4.77 26.11
CA THR A 59 -11.45 -5.65 24.99
C THR A 59 -12.47 -5.44 23.87
N LEU A 60 -12.02 -5.48 22.61
CA LEU A 60 -12.92 -5.62 21.45
C LEU A 60 -13.03 -7.12 21.13
N THR A 61 -13.61 -7.93 22.03
CA THR A 61 -13.78 -9.36 21.72
C THR A 61 -14.93 -9.57 20.74
N THR A 62 -14.84 -10.60 19.89
CA THR A 62 -15.93 -10.96 18.96
C THR A 62 -17.27 -11.13 19.70
N ALA A 63 -17.26 -11.70 20.91
CA ALA A 63 -18.46 -11.85 21.75
C ALA A 63 -19.03 -10.52 22.27
N GLU A 64 -18.20 -9.52 22.56
CA GLU A 64 -18.65 -8.16 22.90
C GLU A 64 -19.12 -7.39 21.66
N LEU A 65 -18.51 -7.63 20.50
CA LEU A 65 -18.93 -7.08 19.22
C LEU A 65 -20.22 -7.71 18.68
N GLU A 66 -20.64 -8.86 19.20
CA GLU A 66 -21.82 -9.63 18.78
C GLU A 66 -22.96 -9.61 19.81
N ARG A 67 -22.78 -8.95 20.96
CA ARG A 67 -23.83 -8.83 22.00
C ARG A 67 -24.83 -7.72 21.65
N GLY A 68 -26.10 -8.09 21.43
CA GLY A 68 -27.23 -7.15 21.35
C GLY A 68 -27.51 -6.60 19.94
N TYR A 69 -27.79 -5.29 19.82
CA TYR A 69 -28.06 -4.59 18.54
C TYR A 69 -26.85 -4.57 17.57
N ASP A 70 -25.69 -5.06 18.01
CA ASP A 70 -24.45 -5.24 17.24
C ASP A 70 -24.40 -6.60 16.52
N PHE A 71 -25.50 -7.00 15.88
CA PHE A 71 -25.45 -8.12 14.94
C PHE A 71 -24.46 -7.78 13.81
N VAL A 72 -23.50 -8.66 13.52
CA VAL A 72 -22.56 -8.48 12.39
C VAL A 72 -23.39 -8.20 11.14
N ARG A 73 -23.36 -6.93 10.72
CA ARG A 73 -24.28 -6.49 9.67
C ARG A 73 -23.94 -7.23 8.38
N PRO A 74 -24.89 -7.47 7.47
CA PRO A 74 -24.60 -8.11 6.19
C PRO A 74 -23.43 -7.46 5.43
N THR A 75 -23.26 -6.15 5.56
CA THR A 75 -22.12 -5.41 4.99
C THR A 75 -20.77 -5.72 5.66
N GLN A 76 -20.74 -6.01 6.95
CA GLN A 76 -19.53 -6.42 7.67
C GLN A 76 -19.19 -7.88 7.36
N ARG A 77 -20.18 -8.77 7.36
CA ARG A 77 -19.96 -10.16 6.96
C ARG A 77 -19.46 -10.29 5.52
N ALA A 78 -19.91 -9.40 4.64
CA ALA A 78 -19.44 -9.32 3.26
C ALA A 78 -17.95 -8.92 3.13
N THR A 79 -17.27 -8.47 4.19
CA THR A 79 -15.83 -8.19 4.13
C THR A 79 -14.97 -9.43 4.37
N TYR A 80 -15.53 -10.50 4.97
CA TYR A 80 -14.78 -11.74 5.26
C TYR A 80 -14.16 -12.38 4.03
N LYS A 81 -14.85 -12.30 2.88
CA LYS A 81 -14.31 -12.76 1.61
C LYS A 81 -13.08 -11.99 1.13
N PHE A 82 -12.94 -10.71 1.48
CA PHE A 82 -11.72 -9.95 1.16
C PHE A 82 -10.54 -10.47 1.96
N PHE A 83 -10.72 -10.76 3.25
CA PHE A 83 -9.68 -11.36 4.09
C PHE A 83 -9.34 -12.80 3.66
N ALA A 84 -10.35 -13.61 3.32
CA ALA A 84 -10.13 -14.96 2.79
C ALA A 84 -9.38 -14.93 1.45
N PHE A 85 -9.73 -14.00 0.56
CA PHE A 85 -9.04 -13.81 -0.70
C PHE A 85 -7.60 -13.31 -0.49
N ALA A 86 -7.40 -12.37 0.43
CA ALA A 86 -6.06 -11.91 0.83
C ALA A 86 -5.18 -13.06 1.32
N LEU A 87 -5.73 -13.97 2.15
CA LEU A 87 -4.99 -15.13 2.64
C LEU A 87 -4.57 -16.05 1.48
N ILE A 88 -5.45 -16.30 0.51
CA ILE A 88 -5.11 -17.10 -0.68
C ILE A 88 -3.97 -16.43 -1.46
N LEU A 89 -4.09 -15.13 -1.74
CA LEU A 89 -3.05 -14.38 -2.46
C LEU A 89 -1.72 -14.34 -1.70
N PHE A 90 -1.75 -14.23 -0.37
CA PHE A 90 -0.57 -14.31 0.48
C PHE A 90 0.13 -15.67 0.36
N LEU A 91 -0.63 -16.77 0.41
CA LEU A 91 -0.06 -18.11 0.21
C LEU A 91 0.57 -18.26 -1.18
N VAL A 92 -0.09 -17.76 -2.23
CA VAL A 92 0.47 -17.75 -3.59
C VAL A 92 1.74 -16.91 -3.66
N GLN A 93 1.78 -15.75 -2.99
CA GLN A 93 2.96 -14.88 -2.92
C GLN A 93 4.16 -15.57 -2.24
N VAL A 94 3.91 -16.27 -1.13
CA VAL A 94 4.94 -17.05 -0.42
C VAL A 94 5.46 -18.17 -1.31
N LEU A 95 4.57 -18.91 -1.97
CA LEU A 95 4.96 -19.97 -2.91
C LEU A 95 5.78 -19.41 -4.08
N ALA A 96 5.38 -18.29 -4.67
CA ALA A 96 6.13 -17.61 -5.72
C ALA A 96 7.53 -17.16 -5.24
N GLY A 97 7.67 -16.77 -3.97
CA GLY A 97 8.96 -16.45 -3.35
C GLY A 97 9.85 -17.66 -3.15
N ILE A 98 9.28 -18.81 -2.75
CA ILE A 98 10.02 -20.07 -2.62
C ILE A 98 10.52 -20.52 -4.00
N LEU A 99 9.65 -20.47 -5.01
CA LEU A 99 10.00 -20.85 -6.39
C LEU A 99 11.04 -19.92 -7.01
N SER A 100 11.00 -18.60 -6.72
CA SER A 100 12.02 -17.68 -7.22
C SER A 100 13.37 -17.85 -6.51
N ALA A 101 13.37 -18.18 -5.22
CA ALA A 101 14.59 -18.47 -4.48
C ALA A 101 15.27 -19.75 -4.95
N GLU A 102 14.49 -20.75 -5.39
CA GLU A 102 14.99 -22.02 -5.93
C GLU A 102 15.93 -21.83 -7.11
N ASP A 103 15.69 -20.86 -8.00
CA ASP A 103 16.58 -20.63 -9.16
C ASP A 103 18.01 -20.22 -8.74
N PHE A 104 18.22 -19.83 -7.48
CA PHE A 104 19.54 -19.49 -6.92
C PHE A 104 20.16 -20.63 -6.09
N VAL A 105 19.46 -21.74 -5.87
CA VAL A 105 19.94 -22.91 -5.13
C VAL A 105 19.75 -24.18 -5.95
N SER A 106 20.60 -25.19 -5.79
CA SER A 106 20.52 -26.40 -6.61
C SER A 106 19.35 -27.32 -6.16
N GLY A 107 18.13 -26.99 -6.57
CA GLY A 107 16.93 -27.84 -6.46
C GLY A 107 15.84 -27.32 -5.50
N GLY A 108 14.61 -27.82 -5.69
CA GLY A 108 13.44 -27.44 -4.90
C GLY A 108 12.09 -27.90 -5.51
N PRO A 109 10.96 -27.37 -5.00
CA PRO A 109 9.62 -27.76 -5.41
C PRO A 109 9.26 -27.40 -6.86
N GLY A 110 9.88 -26.38 -7.45
CA GLY A 110 9.74 -25.99 -8.85
C GLY A 110 10.26 -27.04 -9.81
N MET A 111 11.43 -27.62 -9.54
CA MET A 111 11.96 -28.76 -10.29
C MET A 111 11.04 -29.98 -10.20
N ALA A 112 10.49 -30.26 -9.01
CA ALA A 112 9.50 -31.33 -8.84
C ALA A 112 8.21 -31.07 -9.63
N MET A 113 7.74 -29.82 -9.65
CA MET A 113 6.56 -29.39 -10.41
C MET A 113 6.76 -29.53 -11.92
N VAL A 114 7.94 -29.17 -12.45
CA VAL A 114 8.27 -29.41 -13.86
C VAL A 114 8.26 -30.90 -14.19
N ASN A 115 8.88 -31.73 -13.33
CA ASN A 115 8.99 -33.17 -13.56
C ASN A 115 7.65 -33.92 -13.46
N VAL A 116 6.73 -33.46 -12.60
CA VAL A 116 5.44 -34.13 -12.36
C VAL A 116 4.30 -33.55 -13.20
N LEU A 117 4.24 -32.22 -13.36
CA LEU A 117 3.12 -31.51 -14.01
C LEU A 117 3.47 -30.96 -15.40
N GLY A 118 4.75 -30.94 -15.79
CA GLY A 118 5.19 -30.37 -17.07
C GLY A 118 5.01 -28.86 -17.18
N ILE A 119 4.71 -28.17 -16.06
CA ILE A 119 4.53 -26.72 -16.02
C ILE A 119 5.85 -26.08 -15.60
N SER A 120 6.44 -25.30 -16.51
CA SER A 120 7.61 -24.47 -16.21
C SER A 120 7.16 -23.07 -15.83
N LEU A 121 7.60 -22.60 -14.67
CA LEU A 121 7.40 -21.23 -14.20
C LEU A 121 8.77 -20.54 -14.18
N PRO A 122 9.09 -19.67 -15.17
CA PRO A 122 10.38 -19.02 -15.22
C PRO A 122 10.53 -17.98 -14.11
N PHE A 123 11.78 -17.72 -13.71
CA PHE A 123 12.14 -16.71 -12.70
C PHE A 123 11.38 -15.39 -12.85
N THR A 124 11.26 -14.89 -14.09
CA THR A 124 10.62 -13.61 -14.39
C THR A 124 9.15 -13.57 -14.01
N VAL A 125 8.43 -14.69 -14.16
CA VAL A 125 7.02 -14.82 -13.76
C VAL A 125 6.89 -14.92 -12.24
N VAL A 126 7.63 -15.83 -11.61
CA VAL A 126 7.52 -16.05 -10.15
C VAL A 126 7.98 -14.84 -9.37
N ARG A 127 9.02 -14.12 -9.83
CA ARG A 127 9.43 -12.84 -9.28
C ARG A 127 8.31 -11.80 -9.41
N ALA A 128 7.74 -11.64 -10.61
CA ALA A 128 6.67 -10.67 -10.86
C ALA A 128 5.41 -10.96 -10.03
N TRP A 129 5.03 -12.23 -9.86
CA TRP A 129 3.96 -12.62 -8.96
C TRP A 129 4.31 -12.31 -7.50
N HIS A 130 5.52 -12.63 -7.06
CA HIS A 130 5.94 -12.37 -5.68
C HIS A 130 5.88 -10.88 -5.34
N THR A 131 6.42 -10.00 -6.21
CA THR A 131 6.44 -8.55 -5.99
C THR A 131 5.04 -7.95 -6.03
N ILE A 132 4.23 -8.30 -7.04
CA ILE A 132 2.92 -7.66 -7.19
C ILE A 132 1.89 -8.16 -6.18
N LEU A 133 1.92 -9.47 -5.85
CA LEU A 133 1.00 -10.03 -4.88
C LEU A 133 1.31 -9.54 -3.48
N GLN A 134 2.59 -9.30 -3.15
CA GLN A 134 3.02 -8.73 -1.86
C GLN A 134 2.29 -7.41 -1.58
N ILE A 135 2.06 -6.61 -2.63
CA ILE A 135 1.27 -5.39 -2.56
C ILE A 135 -0.23 -5.73 -2.54
N TYR A 136 -0.68 -6.60 -3.45
CA TYR A 136 -2.10 -6.81 -3.72
C TYR A 136 -2.89 -7.45 -2.56
N TRP A 137 -2.36 -8.50 -1.92
CA TRP A 137 -3.07 -9.17 -0.83
C TRP A 137 -3.24 -8.23 0.38
N PHE A 138 -2.22 -7.41 0.64
CA PHE A 138 -2.20 -6.45 1.73
C PHE A 138 -3.29 -5.37 1.53
N PHE A 139 -3.45 -4.87 0.30
CA PHE A 139 -4.57 -3.99 -0.04
C PHE A 139 -5.94 -4.62 0.22
N MET A 140 -6.12 -5.91 -0.09
CA MET A 140 -7.41 -6.58 0.14
C MET A 140 -7.77 -6.60 1.62
N CYS A 141 -6.79 -6.76 2.52
CA CYS A 141 -7.00 -6.62 3.96
C CYS A 141 -7.46 -5.22 4.34
N TRP A 142 -6.84 -4.17 3.81
CA TRP A 142 -7.23 -2.78 4.11
C TRP A 142 -8.60 -2.39 3.58
N VAL A 143 -8.91 -2.82 2.36
CA VAL A 143 -10.24 -2.63 1.77
C VAL A 143 -11.28 -3.34 2.64
N GLY A 144 -11.02 -4.59 3.05
CA GLY A 144 -11.90 -5.34 3.94
C GLY A 144 -12.09 -4.65 5.30
N TYR A 145 -11.00 -4.18 5.91
CA TYR A 145 -11.01 -3.55 7.23
C TYR A 145 -11.77 -2.21 7.25
N THR A 146 -11.50 -1.33 6.29
CA THR A 146 -12.19 -0.03 6.20
C THR A 146 -13.69 -0.19 6.05
N ILE A 147 -14.14 -1.11 5.21
CA ILE A 147 -15.56 -1.39 4.99
C ILE A 147 -16.19 -2.02 6.23
N PHE A 148 -15.47 -2.92 6.92
CA PHE A 148 -15.95 -3.58 8.13
C PHE A 148 -16.27 -2.56 9.23
N PHE A 149 -15.51 -1.47 9.26
CA PHE A 149 -15.66 -0.41 10.23
C PHE A 149 -16.85 0.52 9.95
N LEU A 150 -17.16 0.86 8.69
CA LEU A 150 -18.15 1.88 8.32
C LEU A 150 -19.49 1.84 9.10
N PRO A 151 -20.11 0.68 9.35
CA PRO A 151 -21.42 0.64 10.00
C PRO A 151 -21.43 1.04 11.48
N ARG A 152 -20.25 1.16 12.10
CA ARG A 152 -20.11 1.72 13.46
C ARG A 152 -20.21 3.24 13.50
N LEU A 153 -19.89 3.90 12.39
CA LEU A 153 -19.91 5.36 12.30
C LEU A 153 -21.30 5.90 12.04
N ALA A 154 -22.00 5.32 11.08
CA ALA A 154 -23.29 5.81 10.64
C ALA A 154 -24.16 4.65 10.15
N ARG A 155 -25.46 4.94 10.04
CA ARG A 155 -26.43 4.02 9.45
C ARG A 155 -26.02 3.65 8.03
N VAL A 156 -26.03 2.34 7.74
CA VAL A 156 -25.65 1.81 6.43
C VAL A 156 -26.52 2.41 5.31
N PRO A 157 -25.91 3.03 4.29
CA PRO A 157 -26.63 3.55 3.12
C PRO A 157 -27.31 2.44 2.31
N ARG A 158 -28.41 2.77 1.61
CA ARG A 158 -29.06 1.83 0.69
C ARG A 158 -28.08 1.40 -0.43
N GLY A 159 -28.11 0.13 -0.81
CA GLY A 159 -27.27 -0.42 -1.88
C GLY A 159 -25.80 -0.69 -1.50
N GLN A 160 -25.37 -0.41 -0.26
CA GLN A 160 -23.97 -0.58 0.16
C GLN A 160 -23.46 -2.02 -0.01
N LEU A 161 -24.30 -3.01 0.32
CA LEU A 161 -23.95 -4.43 0.17
C LEU A 161 -23.65 -4.81 -1.29
N PHE A 162 -24.45 -4.30 -2.23
CA PHE A 162 -24.20 -4.53 -3.66
C PHE A 162 -22.86 -3.94 -4.09
N LEU A 163 -22.55 -2.70 -3.69
CA LEU A 163 -21.28 -2.06 -4.01
C LEU A 163 -20.07 -2.83 -3.45
N ILE A 164 -20.17 -3.33 -2.22
CA ILE A 164 -19.13 -4.16 -1.59
C ILE A 164 -18.94 -5.47 -2.38
N ASN A 165 -20.03 -6.08 -2.83
CA ASN A 165 -19.97 -7.30 -3.63
C ASN A 165 -19.40 -7.07 -5.04
N ALA A 166 -19.79 -5.97 -5.68
CA ALA A 166 -19.25 -5.55 -6.97
C ALA A 166 -17.74 -5.27 -6.86
N LEU A 167 -17.32 -4.51 -5.84
CA LEU A 167 -15.92 -4.24 -5.54
C LEU A 167 -15.11 -5.54 -5.41
N PHE A 168 -15.62 -6.49 -4.62
CA PHE A 168 -14.96 -7.79 -4.47
C PHE A 168 -14.82 -8.53 -5.82
N GLY A 169 -15.86 -8.53 -6.65
CA GLY A 169 -15.80 -9.15 -7.97
C GLY A 169 -14.72 -8.51 -8.85
N LEU A 170 -14.62 -7.18 -8.83
CA LEU A 170 -13.57 -6.47 -9.56
C LEU A 170 -12.17 -6.80 -9.03
N CYS A 171 -12.00 -6.89 -7.71
CA CYS A 171 -10.73 -7.29 -7.11
C CYS A 171 -10.32 -8.72 -7.50
N VAL A 172 -11.27 -9.66 -7.51
CA VAL A 172 -10.99 -11.04 -7.97
C VAL A 172 -10.59 -11.05 -9.45
N LEU A 173 -11.28 -10.28 -10.29
CA LEU A 173 -10.95 -10.16 -11.71
C LEU A 173 -9.54 -9.59 -11.92
N VAL A 174 -9.18 -8.52 -11.20
CA VAL A 174 -7.85 -7.92 -11.25
C VAL A 174 -6.78 -8.90 -10.75
N GLY A 175 -7.01 -9.60 -9.63
CA GLY A 175 -6.07 -10.60 -9.12
C GLY A 175 -5.86 -11.78 -10.07
N ALA A 176 -6.94 -12.27 -10.69
CA ALA A 176 -6.84 -13.28 -11.74
C ALA A 176 -6.10 -12.74 -12.98
N GLY A 177 -6.39 -11.51 -13.38
CA GLY A 177 -5.70 -10.80 -14.45
C GLY A 177 -4.20 -10.63 -14.20
N ALA A 178 -3.80 -10.34 -12.96
CA ALA A 178 -2.39 -10.29 -12.56
C ALA A 178 -1.72 -11.67 -12.68
N LEU A 179 -2.34 -12.73 -12.15
CA LEU A 179 -1.79 -14.08 -12.21
C LEU A 179 -1.64 -14.56 -13.66
N PHE A 180 -2.75 -14.65 -14.38
CA PHE A 180 -2.77 -15.20 -15.73
C PHE A 180 -2.12 -14.26 -16.74
N GLY A 181 -2.39 -12.95 -16.66
CA GLY A 181 -1.83 -11.96 -17.57
C GLY A 181 -0.31 -11.94 -17.53
N ILE A 182 0.29 -11.87 -16.33
CA ILE A 182 1.75 -11.89 -16.19
C ILE A 182 2.33 -13.18 -16.76
N TYR A 183 1.75 -14.34 -16.47
CA TYR A 183 2.22 -15.62 -17.01
C TYR A 183 2.17 -15.64 -18.55
N PHE A 184 1.01 -15.36 -19.16
CA PHE A 184 0.87 -15.39 -20.62
C PHE A 184 1.71 -14.33 -21.33
N GLY A 185 1.89 -13.16 -20.70
CA GLY A 185 2.74 -12.09 -21.21
C GLY A 185 4.22 -12.46 -21.22
N HIS A 186 4.75 -12.99 -20.11
CA HIS A 186 6.17 -13.35 -20.00
C HIS A 186 6.53 -14.61 -20.79
N MET A 187 5.60 -15.56 -20.92
CA MET A 187 5.81 -16.77 -21.74
C MET A 187 5.74 -16.51 -23.25
N GLY A 188 5.45 -15.28 -23.68
CA GLY A 188 5.38 -14.92 -25.10
C GLY A 188 4.15 -15.46 -25.82
N TYR A 189 3.09 -15.85 -25.09
CA TYR A 189 1.83 -16.31 -25.69
C TYR A 189 0.95 -15.16 -26.20
N LEU A 190 1.27 -13.92 -25.83
CA LEU A 190 0.59 -12.70 -26.27
C LEU A 190 1.50 -11.90 -27.21
N SER A 191 0.93 -11.21 -28.20
CA SER A 191 1.66 -10.20 -28.97
C SER A 191 2.04 -9.00 -28.09
N ASP A 192 3.04 -8.21 -28.47
CA ASP A 192 3.54 -7.08 -27.66
C ASP A 192 2.42 -6.11 -27.23
N THR A 193 1.51 -5.76 -28.15
CA THR A 193 0.36 -4.91 -27.83
C THR A 193 -0.60 -5.59 -26.85
N ALA A 194 -0.89 -6.88 -27.03
CA ALA A 194 -1.75 -7.63 -26.13
C ALA A 194 -1.10 -7.82 -24.74
N ALA A 195 0.21 -8.03 -24.70
CA ALA A 195 0.98 -8.15 -23.47
C ALA A 195 0.98 -6.84 -22.68
N TYR A 196 1.13 -5.68 -23.34
CA TYR A 196 1.02 -4.39 -22.66
C TYR A 196 -0.35 -4.18 -21.99
N TRP A 197 -1.45 -4.56 -22.65
CA TRP A 197 -2.80 -4.34 -22.15
C TRP A 197 -3.27 -5.40 -21.15
N PHE A 198 -3.10 -6.68 -21.47
CA PHE A 198 -3.64 -7.81 -20.71
C PHE A 198 -2.59 -8.69 -20.06
N GLY A 199 -1.32 -8.50 -20.41
CA GLY A 199 -0.19 -9.28 -19.90
C GLY A 199 0.57 -8.55 -18.79
N SER A 200 1.83 -8.18 -19.10
CA SER A 200 2.72 -7.46 -18.22
C SER A 200 3.28 -6.19 -18.84
N GLN A 201 3.36 -5.11 -18.07
CA GLN A 201 3.98 -3.85 -18.50
C GLN A 201 5.52 -3.86 -18.38
N GLY A 202 6.09 -4.82 -17.65
CA GLY A 202 7.55 -5.00 -17.54
C GLY A 202 8.25 -4.09 -16.53
N TRP A 203 7.51 -3.31 -15.74
CA TRP A 203 8.06 -2.48 -14.66
C TRP A 203 7.87 -3.16 -13.31
N GLU A 204 8.94 -3.25 -12.53
CA GLU A 204 8.88 -3.80 -11.18
C GLU A 204 7.89 -3.01 -10.29
N PHE A 205 7.07 -3.73 -9.53
CA PHE A 205 5.93 -3.25 -8.73
C PHE A 205 4.75 -2.70 -9.54
N MET A 206 4.86 -2.66 -10.87
CA MET A 206 3.83 -2.20 -11.80
C MET A 206 3.65 -3.20 -12.96
N GLU A 207 3.68 -4.49 -12.63
CA GLU A 207 3.70 -5.56 -13.61
C GLU A 207 2.34 -5.80 -14.25
N LEU A 208 1.21 -5.40 -13.64
CA LEU A 208 -0.12 -5.62 -14.23
C LEU A 208 -0.22 -4.98 -15.61
N GLY A 209 -0.76 -5.70 -16.59
CA GLY A 209 -1.17 -5.12 -17.87
C GLY A 209 -2.08 -3.89 -17.70
N ARG A 210 -2.03 -2.95 -18.65
CA ARG A 210 -2.69 -1.65 -18.55
C ARG A 210 -4.20 -1.73 -18.30
N PHE A 211 -4.89 -2.71 -18.89
CA PHE A 211 -6.32 -2.93 -18.65
C PHE A 211 -6.58 -3.29 -17.19
N TRP A 212 -5.83 -4.25 -16.64
CA TRP A 212 -5.96 -4.67 -15.25
C TRP A 212 -5.59 -3.56 -14.27
N HIS A 213 -4.58 -2.77 -14.60
CA HIS A 213 -4.20 -1.58 -13.86
C HIS A 213 -5.34 -0.55 -13.81
N ILE A 214 -5.95 -0.20 -14.94
CA ILE A 214 -7.09 0.74 -14.96
C ILE A 214 -8.29 0.17 -14.20
N LEU A 215 -8.57 -1.13 -14.34
CA LEU A 215 -9.63 -1.81 -13.60
C LEU A 215 -9.38 -1.78 -12.09
N MET A 216 -8.13 -1.94 -11.66
CA MET A 216 -7.70 -1.80 -10.27
C MET A 216 -7.95 -0.37 -9.76
N LEU A 217 -7.55 0.65 -10.52
CA LEU A 217 -7.80 2.05 -10.16
C LEU A 217 -9.31 2.33 -10.05
N GLY A 218 -10.11 1.85 -11.00
CA GLY A 218 -11.57 1.95 -10.95
C GLY A 218 -12.17 1.25 -9.72
N SER A 219 -11.63 0.09 -9.34
CA SER A 219 -12.01 -0.63 -8.12
C SER A 219 -11.70 0.20 -6.87
N PHE A 220 -10.53 0.82 -6.80
CA PHE A 220 -10.17 1.69 -5.68
C PHE A 220 -10.99 2.98 -5.64
N VAL A 221 -11.36 3.56 -6.78
CA VAL A 221 -12.30 4.70 -6.83
C VAL A 221 -13.67 4.28 -6.30
N LEU A 222 -14.16 3.10 -6.67
CA LEU A 222 -15.39 2.53 -6.11
C LEU A 222 -15.28 2.34 -4.59
N TRP A 223 -14.14 1.84 -4.11
CA TRP A 223 -13.86 1.69 -2.69
C TRP A 223 -13.93 3.03 -1.93
N ILE A 224 -13.32 4.11 -2.45
CA ILE A 224 -13.46 5.45 -1.88
C ILE A 224 -14.92 5.91 -1.90
N GLY A 225 -15.66 5.63 -2.97
CA GLY A 225 -17.10 5.89 -3.03
C GLY A 225 -17.88 5.18 -1.91
N ILE A 226 -17.54 3.92 -1.60
CA ILE A 226 -18.13 3.14 -0.51
C ILE A 226 -17.81 3.78 0.85
N ILE A 227 -16.54 4.13 1.11
CA ILE A 227 -16.13 4.80 2.35
C ILE A 227 -16.84 6.14 2.48
N PHE A 228 -16.80 6.98 1.44
CA PHE A 228 -17.45 8.28 1.44
C PHE A 228 -18.94 8.19 1.78
N ARG A 229 -19.68 7.24 1.19
CA ARG A 229 -21.09 7.02 1.53
C ARG A 229 -21.32 6.66 2.99
N GLY A 230 -20.42 5.90 3.60
CA GLY A 230 -20.50 5.51 5.01
C GLY A 230 -20.09 6.61 5.98
N VAL A 231 -19.07 7.40 5.63
CA VAL A 231 -18.50 8.44 6.51
C VAL A 231 -19.20 9.78 6.34
N ARG A 232 -19.75 10.11 5.16
CA ARG A 232 -20.40 11.40 4.89
C ARG A 232 -21.44 11.83 5.94
N PRO A 233 -22.38 10.97 6.41
CA PRO A 233 -23.36 11.37 7.40
C PRO A 233 -22.75 11.70 8.78
N TRP A 234 -21.54 11.21 9.04
CA TRP A 234 -20.80 11.45 10.27
C TRP A 234 -20.05 12.78 10.24
N ILE A 235 -19.55 13.20 9.07
CA ILE A 235 -18.73 14.41 8.93
C ILE A 235 -19.59 15.67 9.10
N THR A 236 -19.19 16.52 10.04
CA THR A 236 -19.71 17.85 10.34
C THR A 236 -18.55 18.85 10.42
N LYS A 237 -18.85 20.15 10.53
CA LYS A 237 -17.82 21.19 10.67
C LYS A 237 -16.94 21.02 11.91
N THR A 238 -17.45 20.36 12.97
CA THR A 238 -16.74 20.22 14.24
C THR A 238 -15.88 18.97 14.33
N ASN A 239 -16.09 17.98 13.45
CA ASN A 239 -15.37 16.70 13.49
C ASN A 239 -14.66 16.34 12.17
N MET A 240 -14.47 17.32 11.27
CA MET A 240 -13.79 17.12 9.99
C MET A 240 -12.32 16.67 10.14
N TRP A 241 -11.72 16.88 11.31
CA TRP A 241 -10.35 16.44 11.63
C TRP A 241 -10.31 15.20 12.53
N SER A 242 -11.46 14.53 12.68
CA SER A 242 -11.55 13.30 13.47
C SER A 242 -10.93 12.11 12.75
N VAL A 243 -10.61 11.06 13.50
CA VAL A 243 -10.00 9.84 12.97
C VAL A 243 -10.77 9.24 11.76
N PRO A 244 -12.12 9.16 11.76
CA PRO A 244 -12.87 8.70 10.59
C PRO A 244 -12.73 9.58 9.34
N ALA A 245 -12.60 10.90 9.53
CA ALA A 245 -12.38 11.83 8.43
C ALA A 245 -10.97 11.67 7.86
N TRP A 246 -9.97 11.52 8.74
CA TRP A 246 -8.59 11.17 8.34
C TRP A 246 -8.51 9.84 7.59
N LEU A 247 -9.30 8.84 7.98
CA LEU A 247 -9.39 7.58 7.25
C LEU A 247 -9.89 7.79 5.82
N LEU A 248 -10.91 8.64 5.62
CA LEU A 248 -11.42 9.00 4.30
C LEU A 248 -10.38 9.79 3.49
N TYR A 249 -9.76 10.82 4.08
CA TYR A 249 -8.76 11.64 3.39
C TYR A 249 -7.52 10.83 3.03
N GLY A 250 -6.99 10.05 3.98
CA GLY A 250 -5.85 9.16 3.76
C GLY A 250 -6.13 8.14 2.67
N SER A 251 -7.30 7.48 2.70
CA SER A 251 -7.70 6.56 1.63
C SER A 251 -7.82 7.29 0.28
N GLY A 252 -8.39 8.49 0.26
CA GLY A 252 -8.53 9.29 -0.97
C GLY A 252 -7.19 9.67 -1.58
N THR A 253 -6.27 10.20 -0.76
CA THR A 253 -4.90 10.55 -1.18
C THR A 253 -4.14 9.32 -1.63
N MET A 254 -4.30 8.18 -0.95
CA MET A 254 -3.73 6.89 -1.35
C MET A 254 -4.15 6.49 -2.76
N VAL A 255 -5.45 6.54 -3.05
CA VAL A 255 -5.95 6.21 -4.38
C VAL A 255 -5.51 7.23 -5.43
N LEU A 256 -5.46 8.52 -5.07
CA LEU A 256 -4.97 9.57 -5.96
C LEU A 256 -3.52 9.31 -6.41
N PHE A 257 -2.63 8.94 -5.50
CA PHE A 257 -1.23 8.67 -5.85
C PHE A 257 -1.05 7.44 -6.74
N LEU A 258 -1.93 6.44 -6.66
CA LEU A 258 -1.90 5.31 -7.58
C LEU A 258 -2.13 5.71 -9.05
N PHE A 259 -2.81 6.84 -9.31
CA PHE A 259 -2.98 7.35 -10.69
C PHE A 259 -1.66 7.83 -11.33
N PHE A 260 -0.62 8.13 -10.54
CA PHE A 260 0.71 8.42 -11.07
C PHE A 260 1.26 7.24 -11.91
N GLY A 261 0.78 6.02 -11.66
CA GLY A 261 1.17 4.85 -12.42
C GLY A 261 0.71 4.87 -13.88
N LEU A 262 -0.23 5.75 -14.24
CA LEU A 262 -0.61 5.98 -15.63
C LEU A 262 0.46 6.74 -16.42
N GLY A 263 1.32 7.50 -15.74
CA GLY A 263 2.43 8.23 -16.36
C GLY A 263 3.61 7.33 -16.77
N ALA A 264 3.75 6.16 -16.15
CA ALA A 264 4.79 5.20 -16.51
C ALA A 264 4.40 4.46 -17.79
N THR A 265 5.09 4.71 -18.90
CA THR A 265 4.78 4.12 -20.21
C THR A 265 6.01 3.41 -20.81
N PRO A 266 5.81 2.34 -21.61
CA PRO A 266 6.92 1.59 -22.21
C PRO A 266 7.65 2.36 -23.30
N THR A 267 7.01 3.36 -23.93
CA THR A 267 7.58 4.16 -25.03
C THR A 267 8.27 5.45 -24.57
N GLY A 268 8.13 5.82 -23.30
CA GLY A 268 8.72 7.03 -22.73
C GLY A 268 10.23 6.91 -22.49
N ASN A 269 10.89 8.04 -22.24
CA ASN A 269 12.27 8.03 -21.75
C ASN A 269 12.34 7.27 -20.41
N PHE A 270 13.33 6.39 -20.25
CA PHE A 270 13.48 5.55 -19.06
C PHE A 270 13.45 6.36 -17.75
N ALA A 271 14.20 7.47 -17.67
CA ALA A 271 14.27 8.29 -16.45
C ALA A 271 12.92 8.92 -16.09
N ILE A 272 12.14 9.32 -17.10
CA ILE A 272 10.80 9.91 -16.91
C ILE A 272 9.81 8.81 -16.48
N THR A 273 9.84 7.65 -17.12
CA THR A 273 8.98 6.53 -16.77
C THR A 273 9.30 6.00 -15.36
N ASP A 274 10.59 5.90 -15.01
CA ASP A 274 11.02 5.45 -13.68
C ASP A 274 10.69 6.48 -12.59
N TYR A 275 10.75 7.78 -12.91
CA TYR A 275 10.20 8.83 -12.04
C TYR A 275 8.72 8.59 -11.71
N TRP A 276 7.88 8.34 -12.72
CA TRP A 276 6.46 8.05 -12.48
C TRP A 276 6.24 6.72 -11.75
N ARG A 277 7.10 5.72 -12.00
CA ARG A 277 7.08 4.45 -11.26
C ARG A 277 7.32 4.68 -9.79
N TRP A 278 8.35 5.44 -9.40
CA TRP A 278 8.60 5.74 -7.99
C TRP A 278 7.60 6.73 -7.39
N MET A 279 7.06 7.68 -8.17
CA MET A 279 5.93 8.49 -7.72
C MET A 279 4.74 7.60 -7.37
N THR A 280 4.57 6.48 -8.07
CA THR A 280 3.57 5.48 -7.71
C THR A 280 4.03 4.70 -6.49
N VAL A 281 5.15 3.98 -6.54
CA VAL A 281 5.58 3.04 -5.48
C VAL A 281 5.93 3.74 -4.17
N HIS A 282 6.85 4.70 -4.19
CA HIS A 282 7.37 5.33 -2.98
C HIS A 282 6.34 6.24 -2.31
N MET A 283 5.71 7.16 -3.06
CA MET A 283 4.70 8.06 -2.46
C MET A 283 3.51 7.29 -1.94
N TRP A 284 3.09 6.24 -2.64
CA TRP A 284 2.01 5.40 -2.16
C TRP A 284 2.42 4.63 -0.90
N VAL A 285 3.55 3.89 -0.89
CA VAL A 285 3.96 3.13 0.31
C VAL A 285 4.20 4.08 1.48
N GLU A 286 5.09 5.07 1.32
CA GLU A 286 5.61 5.84 2.45
C GLU A 286 4.62 6.94 2.91
N VAL A 287 3.99 7.69 2.00
CA VAL A 287 3.04 8.75 2.43
C VAL A 287 1.72 8.15 2.93
N THR A 288 1.28 7.04 2.35
CA THR A 288 -0.12 6.63 2.53
C THR A 288 -0.25 5.48 3.51
N PHE A 289 0.59 4.44 3.47
CA PHE A 289 0.45 3.33 4.40
C PHE A 289 0.81 3.68 5.82
N GLU A 290 1.86 4.46 6.04
CA GLU A 290 2.30 4.83 7.37
C GLU A 290 1.25 5.71 8.07
N VAL A 291 0.71 6.69 7.33
CA VAL A 291 -0.38 7.54 7.78
C VAL A 291 -1.66 6.74 8.01
N PHE A 292 -2.02 5.87 7.07
CA PHE A 292 -3.25 5.09 7.13
C PHE A 292 -3.23 4.10 8.30
N THR A 293 -2.12 3.37 8.47
CA THR A 293 -1.91 2.45 9.59
C THR A 293 -1.96 3.19 10.92
N THR A 294 -1.30 4.35 11.01
CA THR A 294 -1.35 5.21 12.21
C THR A 294 -2.78 5.60 12.55
N CYS A 295 -3.58 6.03 11.57
CA CYS A 295 -5.00 6.36 11.77
C CYS A 295 -5.81 5.17 12.27
N VAL A 296 -5.62 3.98 11.67
CA VAL A 296 -6.35 2.76 12.04
C VAL A 296 -5.98 2.28 13.44
N VAL A 297 -4.70 2.23 13.78
CA VAL A 297 -4.23 1.81 15.10
C VAL A 297 -4.73 2.79 16.16
N ALA A 298 -4.56 4.09 15.94
CA ALA A 298 -5.07 5.12 16.84
C ALA A 298 -6.60 5.03 17.02
N TYR A 299 -7.34 4.73 15.95
CA TYR A 299 -8.77 4.46 16.02
C TYR A 299 -9.08 3.27 16.93
N LEU A 300 -8.47 2.11 16.68
CA LEU A 300 -8.69 0.88 17.45
C LEU A 300 -8.38 1.07 18.93
N LEU A 301 -7.25 1.70 19.25
CA LEU A 301 -6.85 2.01 20.63
C LEU A 301 -7.86 2.94 21.30
N THR A 302 -8.40 3.91 20.56
CA THR A 302 -9.43 4.82 21.08
C THR A 302 -10.75 4.09 21.32
N GLN A 303 -11.15 3.16 20.45
CA GLN A 303 -12.36 2.37 20.63
C GLN A 303 -12.27 1.36 21.77
N MET A 304 -11.08 0.81 22.03
CA MET A 304 -10.81 -0.03 23.20
C MET A 304 -10.74 0.80 24.50
N GLY A 305 -10.86 2.13 24.42
CA GLY A 305 -10.69 3.01 25.57
C GLY A 305 -9.29 2.93 26.18
N LEU A 306 -8.27 2.59 25.38
CA LEU A 306 -6.87 2.52 25.83
C LEU A 306 -6.19 3.88 25.74
N ILE A 307 -6.62 4.75 24.83
CA ILE A 307 -6.12 6.11 24.69
C ILE A 307 -7.29 7.08 24.52
N ASN A 308 -7.10 8.32 24.96
CA ASN A 308 -8.07 9.37 24.73
C ASN A 308 -8.06 9.82 23.25
N ARG A 309 -9.21 10.32 22.78
CA ARG A 309 -9.39 10.76 21.38
C ARG A 309 -8.49 11.94 20.99
N ALA A 310 -8.28 12.89 21.90
CA ALA A 310 -7.47 14.08 21.62
C ALA A 310 -6.00 13.72 21.36
N MET A 311 -5.47 12.74 22.08
CA MET A 311 -4.12 12.21 21.90
C MET A 311 -4.00 11.47 20.57
N ALA A 312 -4.97 10.60 20.25
CA ALA A 312 -5.02 9.91 18.96
C ALA A 312 -4.98 10.92 17.79
N GLU A 313 -5.81 11.96 17.84
CA GLU A 313 -5.83 13.01 16.82
C GLU A 313 -4.49 13.76 16.74
N ARG A 314 -3.89 14.19 17.87
CA ARG A 314 -2.58 14.87 17.90
C ARG A 314 -1.44 14.03 17.30
N VAL A 315 -1.38 12.73 17.64
CA VAL A 315 -0.36 11.82 17.11
C VAL A 315 -0.53 11.61 15.61
N ILE A 316 -1.76 11.45 15.13
CA ILE A 316 -2.05 11.35 13.70
C ILE A 316 -1.58 12.62 12.98
N PHE A 317 -1.88 13.81 13.51
CA PHE A 317 -1.43 15.06 12.90
C PHE A 317 0.10 15.16 12.79
N LEU A 318 0.81 14.85 13.86
CA LEU A 318 2.27 14.85 13.86
C LEU A 318 2.83 13.85 12.84
N ALA A 319 2.30 12.62 12.85
CA ALA A 319 2.69 11.57 11.92
C ALA A 319 2.46 12.01 10.46
N VAL A 320 1.27 12.52 10.13
CA VAL A 320 0.93 13.02 8.79
C VAL A 320 1.91 14.10 8.34
N MET A 321 2.23 15.07 9.19
CA MET A 321 3.17 16.14 8.86
C MET A 321 4.58 15.60 8.60
N LEU A 322 5.08 14.75 9.50
CA LEU A 322 6.43 14.17 9.37
C LEU A 322 6.53 13.32 8.10
N PHE A 323 5.60 12.38 7.91
CA PHE A 323 5.61 11.48 6.74
C PHE A 323 5.44 12.23 5.42
N LEU A 324 4.57 13.25 5.36
CA LEU A 324 4.43 14.06 4.14
C LEU A 324 5.74 14.77 3.77
N VAL A 325 6.42 15.36 4.75
CA VAL A 325 7.69 16.05 4.50
C VAL A 325 8.78 15.06 4.10
N THR A 326 8.95 13.98 4.87
CA THR A 326 10.03 13.02 4.65
C THR A 326 9.83 12.22 3.37
N ALA A 327 8.64 11.75 3.05
CA ALA A 327 8.41 10.94 1.86
C ALA A 327 8.39 11.78 0.57
N THR A 328 7.82 13.01 0.60
CA THR A 328 7.82 13.87 -0.60
C THR A 328 9.24 14.25 -1.03
N VAL A 329 10.14 14.50 -0.07
CA VAL A 329 11.55 14.76 -0.37
C VAL A 329 12.31 13.46 -0.61
N GLY A 330 12.02 12.44 0.21
CA GLY A 330 12.67 11.14 0.30
C GLY A 330 12.61 10.34 -0.99
N ILE A 331 11.56 10.51 -1.81
CA ILE A 331 11.44 9.86 -3.11
C ILE A 331 12.71 10.04 -3.97
N SER A 332 13.41 11.16 -3.78
CA SER A 332 14.63 11.49 -4.49
C SER A 332 15.77 10.48 -4.31
N HIS A 333 15.75 9.65 -3.25
CA HIS A 333 16.75 8.59 -3.10
C HIS A 333 16.67 7.52 -4.18
N ASN A 334 15.51 7.36 -4.82
CA ASN A 334 15.33 6.45 -5.94
C ASN A 334 15.92 6.99 -7.24
N PHE A 335 16.29 8.27 -7.25
CA PHE A 335 16.73 8.98 -8.44
C PHE A 335 18.24 9.17 -8.52
N TYR A 336 18.99 8.68 -7.54
CA TYR A 336 20.44 8.91 -7.45
C TYR A 336 21.21 8.51 -8.71
N TRP A 337 20.76 7.47 -9.42
CA TRP A 337 21.52 6.89 -10.54
C TRP A 337 20.74 6.72 -11.83
N ILE A 338 19.48 7.19 -11.91
CA ILE A 338 18.60 6.96 -13.07
C ILE A 338 18.70 8.03 -14.17
N ALA A 339 19.83 8.73 -14.24
CA ALA A 339 20.10 9.84 -15.16
C ALA A 339 19.37 11.17 -14.86
N LYS A 340 19.00 11.41 -13.59
CA LYS A 340 18.54 12.72 -13.11
C LYS A 340 19.74 13.61 -12.72
N PRO A 341 19.70 14.94 -13.00
CA PRO A 341 20.76 15.86 -12.60
C PRO A 341 21.06 15.87 -11.11
#